data_AF-A0A4U9HLX1-F1
#
_entry.id   AF-A0A4U9HLX1-F1
#
_cell.length_a   1.000
_cell.length_b   1.000
_cell.length_c   1.000
_cell.angle_alpha   90.00
_cell.angle_beta   90.00
_cell.angle_gamma   90.00
#
_symmetry.space_group_name_H-M   'P 1'
#
loop_
_entity.id
_entity.type
_entity.pdbx_description
1 polymer ?
#
loop_
_entity_poly.entity_id
_entity_poly.type
_entity_poly.pdbx_seq_one_letter_code
_entity_poly.pdbx_strand_id
1 'polypeptide(L)'
;MALPIILDCDPGHDDAIALVLALASPELEVKAVTSSAGNQTPDKTLRNVLRMLTLLKRSDIPVAGGAVKPLMRDLIIADNVHGETGLDGPALPEPDFAPQNAPL
;
A
#
# COMPACT_ATOMS: atom_id res chain seq x y z
N MET A 1 -17.29 2.64 -19.40
CA MET A 1 -17.37 2.66 -17.92
C MET A 1 -15.99 2.25 -17.41
N ALA A 2 -15.48 2.89 -16.37
CA ALA A 2 -14.24 2.48 -15.73
C ALA A 2 -14.45 1.15 -14.98
N LEU A 3 -13.42 0.33 -14.88
CA LEU A 3 -13.44 -0.96 -14.20
C LEU A 3 -13.21 -0.73 -12.69
N PRO A 4 -14.18 -1.06 -11.82
CA PRO A 4 -13.99 -0.92 -10.39
C PRO A 4 -13.04 -1.99 -9.86
N ILE A 5 -12.03 -1.57 -9.08
CA ILE A 5 -11.03 -2.48 -8.50
C ILE A 5 -10.78 -2.17 -7.02
N ILE A 6 -10.36 -3.20 -6.28
CA ILE A 6 -9.65 -3.07 -5.00
C ILE A 6 -8.22 -3.50 -5.27
N LEU A 7 -7.26 -2.66 -4.87
CA LEU A 7 -5.84 -3.00 -4.99
C LEU A 7 -5.33 -3.53 -3.65
N ASP A 8 -5.00 -4.82 -3.59
CA ASP A 8 -4.31 -5.41 -2.45
C ASP A 8 -2.82 -5.52 -2.78
N CYS A 9 -1.97 -4.89 -1.97
CA CYS A 9 -0.52 -4.84 -2.21
C CYS A 9 0.28 -4.72 -0.91
N ASP A 10 1.59 -4.93 -0.95
CA ASP A 10 2.49 -4.83 0.19
C ASP A 10 3.64 -3.86 -0.10
N PRO A 11 3.39 -2.54 -0.19
CA PRO A 11 4.18 -1.70 -1.06
C PRO A 11 5.70 -1.75 -0.88
N GLY A 12 6.33 -2.37 -1.88
CA GLY A 12 7.68 -2.09 -2.35
C GLY A 12 7.68 -1.08 -3.50
N HIS A 13 8.84 -0.85 -4.13
CA HIS A 13 9.01 0.13 -5.20
C HIS A 13 8.09 -0.13 -6.41
N ASP A 14 7.90 -1.39 -6.77
CA ASP A 14 7.06 -1.84 -7.88
C ASP A 14 5.57 -1.67 -7.59
N ASP A 15 5.10 -2.00 -6.38
CA ASP A 15 3.72 -1.73 -5.97
C ASP A 15 3.40 -0.24 -5.94
N ALA A 16 4.36 0.59 -5.51
CA ALA A 16 4.22 2.04 -5.54
C ALA A 16 4.02 2.54 -6.98
N ILE A 17 4.75 1.98 -7.95
CA ILE A 17 4.57 2.29 -9.37
C ILE A 17 3.22 1.74 -9.88
N ALA A 18 2.79 0.56 -9.44
CA ALA A 18 1.47 0.01 -9.78
C ALA A 18 0.33 0.91 -9.27
N LEU A 19 0.46 1.47 -8.05
CA LEU A 19 -0.50 2.43 -7.50
C LEU A 19 -0.54 3.73 -8.33
N VAL A 20 0.63 4.26 -8.72
CA VAL A 20 0.73 5.43 -9.60
C VAL A 20 0.03 5.16 -10.93
N LEU A 21 0.31 4.01 -11.55
CA LEU A 21 -0.31 3.61 -12.81
C LEU A 21 -1.83 3.49 -12.67
N ALA A 22 -2.30 2.77 -11.66
CA ALA A 22 -3.73 2.54 -11.44
C ALA A 22 -4.51 3.84 -11.26
N LEU A 23 -3.93 4.82 -10.56
CA LEU A 23 -4.56 6.13 -10.32
C LEU A 23 -4.45 7.09 -11.51
N ALA A 24 -3.50 6.86 -12.42
CA ALA A 24 -3.36 7.63 -13.65
C ALA A 24 -4.22 7.08 -14.81
N SER A 25 -4.70 5.84 -14.70
CA SER A 25 -5.51 5.16 -15.71
C SER A 25 -7.01 5.52 -15.62
N PRO A 26 -7.58 6.25 -16.60
CA PRO A 26 -9.02 6.54 -16.62
C PRO A 26 -9.90 5.28 -16.83
N GLU A 27 -9.30 4.17 -17.23
CA GLU A 27 -9.96 2.87 -17.38
C GLU A 27 -10.24 2.20 -16.03
N LEU A 28 -9.62 2.66 -14.93
CA LEU A 28 -9.72 2.05 -13.61
C LEU A 28 -10.41 2.98 -12.61
N GLU A 29 -11.27 2.41 -11.79
CA GLU A 29 -11.87 3.09 -10.64
C GLU A 29 -11.41 2.39 -9.36
N VAL A 30 -10.33 2.89 -8.76
CA VAL A 30 -9.80 2.36 -7.50
C VAL A 30 -10.77 2.68 -6.35
N LYS A 31 -11.47 1.65 -5.85
CA LYS A 31 -12.48 1.77 -4.80
C LYS A 31 -11.88 1.74 -3.39
N ALA A 32 -10.78 1.02 -3.22
CA ALA A 32 -10.05 0.88 -1.97
C ALA A 32 -8.64 0.36 -2.23
N VAL A 33 -7.75 0.57 -1.27
CA VAL A 33 -6.42 -0.08 -1.22
C VAL A 33 -6.28 -0.83 0.10
N THR A 34 -5.89 -2.10 0.04
CA THR A 34 -5.60 -2.91 1.22
C THR A 34 -4.13 -3.27 1.24
N SER A 35 -3.57 -3.39 2.45
CA SER A 35 -2.15 -3.74 2.62
C SER A 35 -1.98 -5.16 3.17
N SER A 36 -1.18 -5.96 2.49
CA SER A 36 -0.71 -7.25 2.98
C SER A 36 0.71 -7.16 3.55
N ALA A 37 1.15 -8.20 4.25
CA ALA A 37 2.50 -8.31 4.79
C ALA A 37 3.34 -9.28 3.93
N GLY A 38 4.52 -8.83 3.50
CA GLY A 38 5.40 -9.57 2.59
C GLY A 38 6.74 -8.86 2.42
N ASN A 39 6.82 -7.86 1.55
CA ASN A 39 8.02 -7.06 1.33
C ASN A 39 8.58 -6.46 2.62
N GLN A 40 7.69 -5.98 3.49
CA GLN A 40 8.00 -5.44 4.81
C GLN A 40 6.95 -5.86 5.85
N THR A 41 7.15 -5.42 7.09
CA THR A 41 6.16 -5.60 8.17
C THR A 41 4.81 -4.99 7.82
N PRO A 42 3.68 -5.52 8.34
CA PRO A 42 2.34 -5.00 8.05
C PRO A 42 2.21 -3.50 8.35
N ASP A 43 2.84 -3.01 9.41
CA ASP A 43 2.81 -1.58 9.77
C ASP A 43 3.51 -0.72 8.70
N LYS A 44 4.62 -1.21 8.14
CA LYS A 44 5.38 -0.49 7.12
C LYS A 44 4.67 -0.52 5.77
N THR A 45 4.11 -1.66 5.37
CA THR A 45 3.38 -1.75 4.10
C THR A 45 2.13 -0.88 4.14
N LEU A 46 1.37 -0.90 5.24
CA LEU A 46 0.25 0.02 5.47
C LEU A 46 0.69 1.49 5.41
N ARG A 47 1.77 1.84 6.11
CA ARG A 47 2.33 3.19 6.09
C ARG A 47 2.73 3.61 4.68
N ASN A 48 3.33 2.73 3.89
CA ASN A 48 3.74 3.02 2.52
C ASN A 48 2.55 3.28 1.60
N VAL A 49 1.45 2.53 1.73
CA VAL A 49 0.19 2.85 1.02
C VAL A 49 -0.27 4.27 1.34
N LEU A 50 -0.32 4.63 2.63
CA LEU A 50 -0.78 5.95 3.07
C LEU A 50 0.12 7.08 2.54
N ARG A 51 1.45 6.90 2.59
CA ARG A 51 2.41 7.89 2.06
C ARG A 51 2.25 8.07 0.55
N MET A 52 2.05 6.99 -0.19
CA MET A 52 1.84 7.05 -1.63
C MET A 52 0.54 7.76 -2.01
N LEU A 53 -0.57 7.46 -1.33
CA LEU A 53 -1.83 8.16 -1.57
C LEU A 53 -1.79 9.63 -1.13
N THR A 54 -1.03 9.95 -0.08
CA THR A 54 -0.75 11.34 0.32
C THR A 54 0.00 12.08 -0.79
N LEU A 55 1.09 11.48 -1.31
CA LEU A 55 1.87 12.04 -2.42
C LEU A 55 1.01 12.29 -3.66
N LEU A 56 0.14 11.34 -4.00
CA LEU A 56 -0.74 11.39 -5.15
C LEU A 56 -2.00 12.23 -4.93
N LYS A 57 -2.17 12.81 -3.73
CA LYS A 57 -3.34 13.62 -3.34
C LYS A 57 -4.66 12.86 -3.51
N ARG A 58 -4.65 11.57 -3.13
CA ARG A 58 -5.79 10.65 -3.22
C ARG A 58 -6.19 10.07 -1.87
N SER A 59 -6.17 10.90 -0.83
CA SER A 59 -6.66 10.57 0.52
C SER A 59 -8.18 10.36 0.60
N ASP A 60 -8.90 10.57 -0.51
CA ASP A 60 -10.31 10.18 -0.68
C ASP A 60 -10.51 8.66 -0.76
N ILE A 61 -9.46 7.90 -1.11
CA ILE A 61 -9.53 6.45 -1.27
C ILE A 61 -9.39 5.78 0.10
N PRO A 62 -10.34 4.92 0.52
CA PRO A 62 -10.22 4.22 1.79
C PRO A 62 -9.08 3.21 1.76
N VAL A 63 -8.28 3.21 2.84
CA VAL A 63 -7.16 2.30 3.04
C VAL A 63 -7.41 1.43 4.27
N ALA A 64 -7.13 0.13 4.21
CA ALA A 64 -7.18 -0.75 5.38
C ALA A 64 -5.94 -1.66 5.49
N GLY A 65 -5.52 -1.93 6.73
CA GLY A 65 -4.53 -2.95 7.04
C GLY A 65 -5.13 -4.35 6.95
N GLY A 66 -4.42 -5.27 6.31
CA GLY A 66 -4.82 -6.66 6.15
C GLY A 66 -4.18 -7.61 7.18
N ALA A 67 -3.97 -8.86 6.76
CA ALA A 67 -3.39 -9.89 7.62
C ALA A 67 -1.94 -9.57 8.02
N VAL A 68 -1.64 -9.71 9.31
CA VAL A 68 -0.30 -9.41 9.87
C VAL A 68 0.75 -10.49 9.58
N LYS A 69 0.34 -11.67 9.11
CA LYS A 69 1.22 -12.81 8.79
C LYS A 69 0.56 -13.79 7.81
N PRO A 70 1.34 -14.69 7.18
CA PRO A 70 0.81 -15.79 6.40
C PRO A 70 -0.09 -16.72 7.23
N LEU A 71 -1.03 -17.40 6.56
CA LEU A 71 -2.03 -18.25 7.22
C LEU A 71 -1.43 -19.38 8.08
N MET A 72 -0.35 -20.01 7.60
CA MET A 72 0.22 -21.22 8.22
C MET A 72 1.75 -21.17 8.36
N ARG A 73 2.36 -20.00 8.20
CA ARG A 73 3.82 -19.81 8.27
C ARG A 73 4.15 -18.54 9.01
N ASP A 74 5.39 -18.45 9.47
CA ASP A 74 5.93 -17.20 9.98
C ASP A 74 6.15 -16.22 8.82
N LEU A 75 6.02 -14.92 9.13
CA LEU A 75 6.31 -13.86 8.18
C LEU A 75 7.83 -13.82 7.94
N ILE A 76 8.21 -13.84 6.67
CA ILE A 76 9.58 -13.60 6.22
C ILE A 76 9.52 -12.34 5.35
N ILE A 77 10.31 -11.33 5.69
CA ILE A 77 10.34 -10.04 4.99
C ILE A 77 11.50 -9.96 3.99
N ALA A 78 11.37 -9.10 2.98
CA ALA A 78 12.40 -8.83 1.98
C ALA A 78 13.13 -7.51 2.25
N ASP A 79 13.55 -7.28 3.50
CA ASP A 79 14.21 -6.05 3.96
C ASP A 79 15.46 -5.67 3.14
N ASN A 80 16.25 -6.66 2.76
CA ASN A 80 17.47 -6.49 1.98
C ASN A 80 17.24 -5.95 0.55
N VAL A 81 16.02 -6.08 0.01
CA VAL A 81 15.68 -5.72 -1.37
C VAL A 81 14.99 -4.35 -1.43
N HIS A 82 14.15 -4.03 -0.44
CA HIS A 82 13.31 -2.82 -0.43
C HIS A 82 13.75 -1.75 0.56
N GLY A 83 14.84 -1.98 1.30
CA GLY A 83 15.40 -1.03 2.26
C GLY A 83 14.64 -0.98 3.58
N GLU A 84 15.08 -0.11 4.48
CA GLU A 84 14.60 -0.02 5.86
C GLU A 84 13.13 0.41 5.93
N THR A 85 12.69 1.29 5.02
CA THR A 85 11.29 1.76 4.98
C THR A 85 10.41 0.96 4.02
N GLY A 86 10.99 0.19 3.09
CA GLY A 86 10.29 -0.48 1.98
C GLY A 86 10.17 0.38 0.71
N LEU A 87 10.44 1.69 0.81
CA LEU A 87 10.46 2.67 -0.28
C LEU A 87 11.66 3.63 -0.13
N ASP A 88 12.83 3.06 0.15
CA ASP A 88 14.06 3.84 0.34
C ASP A 88 14.54 4.50 -0.96
N GLY A 89 15.14 5.68 -0.83
CA GLY A 89 15.66 6.46 -1.96
C GLY A 89 14.97 7.83 -2.10
N PRO A 90 13.70 7.90 -2.52
CA PRO A 90 12.98 9.16 -2.65
C PRO A 90 12.44 9.67 -1.31
N ALA A 91 12.38 11.00 -1.15
CA ALA A 91 11.66 11.62 -0.05
C ALA A 91 10.15 11.55 -0.31
N LEU A 92 9.44 10.71 0.45
CA LEU A 92 7.98 10.65 0.44
C LEU A 92 7.39 11.48 1.60
N PRO A 93 6.20 12.09 1.43
CA PRO A 93 5.55 12.83 2.50
C PRO A 93 5.18 11.91 3.68
N GLU A 94 4.94 12.51 4.83
CA GLU A 94 4.28 11.82 5.93
C GLU A 94 2.79 11.62 5.61
N PRO A 95 2.16 10.52 6.06
CA PRO A 95 0.71 10.34 5.92
C PRO A 95 -0.08 11.52 6.49
N ASP A 96 -1.06 12.03 5.74
CA ASP A 96 -1.95 13.11 6.21
C ASP A 96 -3.38 12.65 6.53
N PHE A 97 -3.64 11.35 6.42
CA PHE A 97 -4.92 10.72 6.72
C PHE A 97 -4.74 9.36 7.41
N ALA A 98 -5.80 8.90 8.06
CA ALA A 98 -5.81 7.65 8.82
C ALA A 98 -6.40 6.49 8.00
N PRO A 99 -5.92 5.25 8.23
CA PRO A 99 -6.56 4.07 7.67
C PRO A 99 -7.92 3.81 8.33
N GLN A 100 -8.73 3.00 7.66
CA GLN A 100 -10.00 2.51 8.16
C GLN A 100 -9.76 1.43 9.23
N ASN A 101 -10.61 1.44 10.26
CA ASN A 101 -10.65 0.36 11.25
C ASN A 101 -11.36 -0.85 10.64
N ALA A 102 -10.59 -1.76 10.04
CA ALA A 102 -11.10 -3.08 9.68
C ALA A 102 -10.97 -4.00 10.91
N PRO A 103 -12.06 -4.56 11.44
CA PRO A 103 -11.95 -5.60 12.45
C PRO A 103 -11.25 -6.82 11.85
N LEU A 104 -10.18 -7.27 12.50
CA LEU A 104 -9.55 -8.57 12.27
C LEU A 104 -10.44 -9.70 12.82
#